data_AF-A0A4R4BMH3-F1
#
_entry.id   AF-A0A4R4BMH3-F1
#
_cell.length_a   1.000
_cell.length_b   1.000
_cell.length_c   1.000
_cell.angle_alpha   90.00
_cell.angle_beta   90.00
_cell.angle_gamma   90.00
#
_symmetry.space_group_name_H-M   'P 1'
#
loop_
_entity.id
_entity.type
_entity.pdbx_description
1 polymer ?
#
loop_
_entity_poly.entity_id
_entity_poly.type
_entity_poly.pdbx_seq_one_letter_code
_entity_poly.pdbx_strand_id
1 'polypeptide(L)'
;AHFEDPVPQWVDEIRTLKEVPTMLATAIKKKEQEWFMEGRNEGMALGEEKNRRETARRMKSRGIEIDIIAEVTGLSREEIEEL
;
A
#
# COMPACT_ATOMS: atom_id res chain seq x y z
N ALA A 1 -1.69 8.98 -23.67
CA ALA A 1 -2.52 7.88 -23.16
C ALA A 1 -3.90 8.02 -23.79
N HIS A 2 -4.29 7.07 -24.64
CA HIS A 2 -5.68 6.95 -25.06
C HIS A 2 -6.39 6.24 -23.91
N PHE A 3 -7.36 6.89 -23.30
CA PHE A 3 -8.28 6.24 -22.37
C PHE A 3 -9.26 5.45 -23.25
N GLU A 4 -9.13 4.13 -23.27
CA GLU A 4 -10.01 3.24 -24.02
C GLU A 4 -11.38 3.09 -23.35
N ASP A 5 -11.48 3.43 -22.07
CA ASP A 5 -12.72 3.33 -21.31
C ASP A 5 -13.66 4.50 -21.60
N PRO A 6 -14.97 4.23 -21.76
CA PRO A 6 -15.97 5.28 -21.89
C PRO A 6 -15.95 6.17 -20.65
N VAL A 7 -15.99 7.48 -20.88
CA VAL A 7 -16.06 8.46 -19.80
C VAL A 7 -17.25 8.12 -18.90
N PRO A 8 -17.05 7.93 -17.59
CA PRO A 8 -18.14 7.57 -16.69
C PRO A 8 -19.27 8.61 -16.69
N GLN A 9 -20.53 8.17 -16.61
CA GLN A 9 -21.70 9.06 -16.68
C GLN A 9 -21.70 10.19 -15.65
N TRP A 10 -21.13 9.96 -14.45
CA TRP A 10 -21.03 10.99 -13.41
C TRP A 10 -20.11 12.17 -13.81
N VAL A 11 -19.21 11.99 -14.77
CA VAL A 11 -18.33 13.08 -15.25
C VAL A 11 -19.13 14.13 -16.01
N ASP A 12 -20.20 13.75 -16.70
CA ASP A 12 -21.06 14.69 -17.41
C ASP A 12 -21.82 15.61 -16.44
N GLU A 13 -22.16 15.12 -15.24
CA GLU A 13 -22.76 15.94 -14.19
C GLU A 13 -21.77 17.02 -13.69
N ILE A 14 -20.48 16.67 -13.54
CA ILE A 14 -19.43 17.61 -13.12
C ILE A 14 -19.12 18.67 -14.18
N ARG A 15 -19.16 18.31 -15.47
CA ARG A 15 -18.92 19.25 -16.57
C ARG A 15 -19.85 20.47 -16.56
N THR A 16 -21.05 20.31 -15.98
CA THR A 16 -22.03 21.40 -15.84
C THR A 16 -21.76 22.33 -14.66
N LEU A 17 -20.91 21.91 -13.71
CA LEU A 17 -20.53 22.70 -12.55
C LEU A 17 -19.45 23.72 -12.93
N LYS A 18 -19.73 25.01 -12.72
CA LYS A 18 -18.74 26.07 -12.91
C LYS A 18 -17.89 26.21 -11.64
N GLU A 19 -16.82 25.44 -11.57
CA GLU A 19 -15.86 25.57 -10.47
C GLU A 19 -15.05 26.87 -10.59
N VAL A 20 -14.78 27.53 -9.45
CA VAL A 20 -13.76 28.59 -9.42
C VAL A 20 -12.40 27.90 -9.56
N PRO A 21 -11.49 28.36 -10.45
CA PRO A 21 -10.21 27.67 -10.72
C PRO A 21 -9.38 27.33 -9.47
N THR A 22 -9.51 28.12 -8.40
CA THR A 22 -8.85 27.89 -7.12
C THR A 22 -9.38 26.67 -6.36
N MET A 23 -10.67 26.35 -6.46
CA MET A 23 -11.27 25.19 -5.80
C MET A 23 -10.80 23.89 -6.45
N LEU A 24 -10.84 23.81 -7.78
CA LEU A 24 -10.35 22.64 -8.52
C LEU A 24 -8.87 22.38 -8.24
N ALA A 25 -8.04 23.43 -8.32
CA ALA A 25 -6.62 23.33 -8.03
C ALA A 25 -6.35 22.85 -6.59
N THR A 26 -7.17 23.31 -5.62
CA THR A 26 -7.08 22.87 -4.23
C THR A 26 -7.48 21.40 -4.08
N ALA A 27 -8.55 20.97 -4.75
CA ALA A 27 -9.01 19.59 -4.73
C ALA A 27 -7.97 18.62 -5.30
N ILE A 28 -7.38 18.96 -6.45
CA ILE A 28 -6.31 18.17 -7.07
C ILE A 28 -5.11 18.07 -6.13
N LYS A 29 -4.65 19.20 -5.58
CA LYS A 29 -3.50 19.21 -4.67
C LYS A 29 -3.71 18.37 -3.41
N LYS A 30 -4.93 18.37 -2.85
CA LYS A 30 -5.29 17.49 -1.72
C LYS A 30 -5.21 16.02 -2.13
N LYS A 31 -5.76 15.68 -3.30
CA LYS A 31 -5.74 14.30 -3.82
C LYS A 31 -4.34 13.79 -4.10
N GLU A 32 -3.45 14.62 -4.65
CA GLU A 32 -2.04 14.27 -4.83
C GLU A 32 -1.35 13.94 -3.50
N GLN A 33 -1.63 14.72 -2.45
CA GLN A 33 -1.09 14.46 -1.12
C GLN A 33 -1.65 13.16 -0.52
N GLU A 34 -2.95 12.92 -0.66
CA GLU A 34 -3.60 11.68 -0.20
C GLU A 34 -2.98 10.45 -0.89
N TRP A 35 -2.89 10.45 -2.22
CA TRP A 35 -2.31 9.33 -2.97
C TRP A 35 -0.83 9.10 -2.67
N PHE A 36 -0.06 10.18 -2.49
CA PHE A 36 1.34 10.04 -2.10
C PHE A 36 1.47 9.40 -0.72
N MET A 37 0.65 9.83 0.24
CA MET A 37 0.66 9.27 1.59
C MET A 37 0.20 7.81 1.61
N GLU A 38 -0.85 7.48 0.87
CA GLU A 38 -1.36 6.11 0.71
C GLU A 38 -0.28 5.20 0.13
N GLY A 39 0.29 5.56 -1.02
CA GLY A 39 1.35 4.76 -1.65
C GLY A 39 2.61 4.64 -0.79
N ARG A 40 2.98 5.68 -0.05
CA ARG A 40 4.09 5.61 0.92
C ARG A 40 3.79 4.63 2.06
N ASN A 41 2.59 4.69 2.64
CA ASN A 41 2.20 3.84 3.75
C ASN A 41 2.09 2.37 3.32
N GLU A 42 1.48 2.10 2.16
CA GLU A 42 1.42 0.76 1.57
C GLU A 42 2.82 0.21 1.30
N GLY A 43 3.70 1.02 0.69
CA GLY A 43 5.08 0.62 0.42
C GLY A 43 5.87 0.29 1.69
N MET A 44 5.66 1.07 2.76
CA MET A 44 6.30 0.82 4.06
C MET A 44 5.79 -0.48 4.69
N ALA A 45 4.47 -0.71 4.71
CA ALA A 45 3.87 -1.92 5.26
C ALA A 45 4.31 -3.18 4.48
N LEU A 46 4.33 -3.12 3.15
CA LEU A 46 4.83 -4.22 2.30
C LEU A 46 6.32 -4.48 2.54
N GLY A 47 7.11 -3.42 2.74
CA GLY A 47 8.54 -3.53 3.06
C GLY A 47 8.79 -4.18 4.42
N GLU A 48 8.04 -3.78 5.44
CA GLU A 48 8.10 -4.36 6.78
C GLU A 48 7.72 -5.86 6.75
N GLU A 49 6.61 -6.22 6.09
CA GLU A 49 6.19 -7.61 5.94
C GLU A 49 7.26 -8.46 5.24
N LYS A 50 7.78 -7.96 4.10
CA LYS A 50 8.84 -8.64 3.36
C LYS A 50 10.09 -8.86 4.23
N ASN A 51 10.50 -7.85 4.99
CA ASN A 51 11.65 -7.94 5.89
C ASN A 51 11.43 -8.96 7.02
N ARG A 52 10.23 -9.01 7.63
CA ARG A 52 9.89 -9.98 8.67
C ARG A 52 9.98 -11.41 8.12
N ARG A 53 9.38 -11.68 6.96
CA ARG A 53 9.44 -13.00 6.30
C ARG A 53 10.86 -13.39 5.87
N GLU A 54 11.62 -12.47 5.30
CA GLU A 54 13.00 -12.75 4.89
C GLU A 54 13.92 -13.01 6.10
N THR A 55 13.72 -12.27 7.19
CA THR A 55 14.44 -12.50 8.44
C THR A 55 14.10 -13.86 9.02
N ALA A 56 12.82 -14.22 9.11
CA ALA A 56 12.37 -15.53 9.58
C ALA A 56 12.93 -16.67 8.72
N ARG A 57 12.91 -16.55 7.39
CA ARG A 57 13.54 -17.53 6.47
C ARG A 57 15.02 -17.74 6.74
N ARG A 58 15.77 -16.66 6.93
CA ARG A 58 17.22 -16.71 7.22
C ARG A 58 17.51 -17.28 8.61
N MET A 59 16.63 -17.05 9.59
CA MET A 59 16.76 -17.63 10.92
C MET A 59 16.46 -19.13 10.91
N LYS A 60 15.38 -19.53 10.23
CA LYS A 60 14.99 -20.94 10.03
C LYS A 60 16.08 -21.73 9.32
N SER A 61 16.68 -21.17 8.26
CA SER A 61 17.79 -21.83 7.55
C SER A 61 19.06 -21.98 8.38
N ARG A 62 19.21 -21.22 9.46
CA ARG A 62 20.29 -21.33 10.45
C ARG A 62 19.97 -22.29 11.60
N GLY A 63 18.80 -22.92 11.58
CA GLY A 63 18.37 -23.88 12.60
C GLY A 63 17.95 -23.22 13.92
N ILE A 64 17.53 -21.95 13.88
CA ILE A 64 16.97 -21.28 15.07
C ILE A 64 15.58 -21.86 15.36
N GLU A 65 15.28 -22.06 16.65
CA GLU A 65 13.98 -22.54 17.14
C GLU A 65 12.82 -21.64 16.65
N ILE A 66 11.73 -22.26 16.22
CA ILE A 66 10.54 -21.57 15.68
C ILE A 66 9.98 -20.57 16.70
N ASP A 67 10.01 -20.92 17.99
CA ASP A 67 9.51 -20.08 19.09
C ASP A 67 10.27 -18.75 19.17
N ILE A 68 11.60 -18.81 19.02
CA ILE A 68 12.47 -17.63 19.01
C ILE A 68 12.24 -16.82 17.73
N ILE A 69 12.03 -17.48 16.58
CA ILE A 69 11.74 -16.78 15.33
C ILE A 69 10.41 -16.03 15.43
N ALA A 70 9.37 -16.65 16.01
CA ALA A 70 8.06 -16.05 16.22
C ALA A 70 8.15 -14.81 17.13
N GLU A 71 8.89 -14.91 18.23
CA GLU A 71 9.14 -13.78 19.14
C GLU A 71 9.83 -12.61 18.44
N VAL A 72 10.88 -12.88 17.65
CA VAL A 72 11.70 -11.83 17.02
C VAL A 72 10.99 -11.19 15.82
N THR A 73 10.29 -11.99 15.01
CA THR A 73 9.69 -11.53 13.74
C THR A 73 8.21 -11.18 13.85
N GLY A 74 7.55 -11.54 14.95
CA GLY A 74 6.11 -11.33 15.15
C GLY A 74 5.24 -12.10 14.16
N LEU A 75 5.79 -13.13 13.50
CA LEU A 75 5.05 -14.06 12.64
C LEU A 75 4.52 -15.21 13.49
N SER A 76 3.41 -15.80 13.06
CA SER A 76 2.87 -16.99 13.71
C SER A 76 3.76 -18.21 13.45
N ARG A 77 3.63 -19.25 14.27
CA ARG A 77 4.37 -20.50 14.07
C ARG A 77 4.04 -21.13 12.73
N GLU A 78 2.75 -21.13 12.36
CA GLU A 78 2.24 -21.63 11.09
C GLU A 78 2.87 -20.88 9.91
N GLU A 79 2.91 -19.54 9.98
CA GLU A 79 3.56 -18.73 8.94
C GLU A 79 5.05 -19.09 8.79
N ILE A 80 5.77 -19.32 9.90
CA ILE A 80 7.19 -19.68 9.89
C ILE A 80 7.41 -21.10 9.36
N GLU A 81 6.51 -22.04 9.66
CA GLU A 81 6.58 -23.41 9.15
C GLU A 81 6.41 -23.45 7.63
N GLU A 82 5.58 -22.58 7.06
CA GLU A 82 5.34 -22.43 5.62
C GLU A 82 6.46 -21.67 4.86
N LEU A 83 7.34 -20.95 5.56
CA LEU A 83 8.43 -20.15 4.98
C LEU A 83 9.59 -20.95 4.40
#